data_AF-A0A101NPW6-F1
#
_entry.id   AF-A0A101NPW6-F1
#
_cell.length_a   1.000
_cell.length_b   1.000
_cell.length_c   1.000
_cell.angle_alpha   90.00
_cell.angle_beta   90.00
_cell.angle_gamma   90.00
#
_symmetry.space_group_name_H-M   'P 1'
#
loop_
_entity.id
_entity.type
_entity.pdbx_description
1 polymer ?
#
loop_
_entity_poly.entity_id
_entity_poly.type
_entity_poly.pdbx_seq_one_letter_code
_entity_poly.pdbx_strand_id
1 'polypeptide(L)' 'MNSTVADLMRRNLLDVFNEPDSERRSAAIARTYAEDVVWHEPDHVVRGREALAERAASSSTASSPRPVNRPGECVGP' A
#
# COMPACT_ATOMS: atom_id res chain seq x y z
N MET A 1 -19.93 9.17 4.20
CA MET A 1 -20.33 7.93 3.51
C MET A 1 -19.46 6.79 3.99
N ASN A 2 -20.03 5.61 4.26
CA ASN A 2 -19.25 4.42 4.62
C ASN A 2 -18.68 3.80 3.33
N SER A 3 -17.36 3.68 3.23
CA SER A 3 -16.74 3.00 2.08
C SER A 3 -16.91 1.49 2.22
N THR A 4 -17.06 0.77 1.11
CA THR A 4 -17.07 -0.70 1.16
C THR A 4 -15.67 -1.23 1.45
N VAL A 5 -15.58 -2.50 1.84
CA VAL A 5 -14.29 -3.20 1.97
C VAL A 5 -13.54 -3.21 0.63
N ALA A 6 -14.25 -3.34 -0.50
CA ALA A 6 -13.63 -3.31 -1.82
C ALA A 6 -13.01 -1.95 -2.14
N ASP A 7 -13.67 -0.85 -1.76
CA ASP A 7 -13.12 0.50 -1.91
C ASP A 7 -11.87 0.72 -1.04
N LEU A 8 -11.88 0.17 0.18
CA LEU A 8 -10.72 0.21 1.06
C LEU A 8 -9.54 -0.55 0.46
N MET A 9 -9.76 -1.78 -0.01
CA MET A 9 -8.72 -2.60 -0.62
C MET A 9 -8.17 -1.96 -1.90
N ARG A 10 -9.02 -1.35 -2.73
CA ARG A 10 -8.58 -0.64 -3.93
C ARG A 10 -7.64 0.53 -3.58
N ARG A 11 -8.03 1.39 -2.63
CA ARG A 11 -7.18 2.52 -2.18
C ARG A 11 -5.87 2.02 -1.56
N ASN A 12 -5.93 0.96 -0.77
CA ASN A 12 -4.74 0.37 -0.20
C ASN A 12 -3.75 -0.09 -1.29
N LEU A 13 -4.21 -0.88 -2.26
CA LEU A 13 -3.32 -1.46 -3.25
C LEU A 13 -2.81 -0.43 -4.26
N LEU A 14 -3.67 0.48 -4.72
CA LEU A 14 -3.34 1.43 -5.79
C LEU A 14 -2.71 2.72 -5.26
N ASP A 15 -3.29 3.31 -4.22
CA ASP A 15 -2.89 4.65 -3.76
C ASP A 15 -1.79 4.60 -2.69
N VAL A 16 -1.54 3.44 -2.07
CA VAL A 16 -0.45 3.26 -1.09
C VAL A 16 0.69 2.45 -1.69
N PHE A 17 0.44 1.21 -2.12
CA PHE A 17 1.52 0.30 -2.53
C PHE A 17 1.97 0.48 -3.98
N ASN A 18 1.12 1.01 -4.87
CA ASN A 18 1.45 1.25 -6.28
C ASN A 18 1.69 2.74 -6.61
N GLU A 19 1.58 3.65 -5.64
CA GLU A 19 1.79 5.08 -5.83
C GLU A 19 3.30 5.40 -5.80
N PRO A 20 3.90 5.91 -6.89
CA PRO A 20 5.32 6.26 -6.95
C PRO A 20 5.67 7.53 -6.15
N ASP A 21 4.76 8.50 -6.06
CA ASP A 21 5.00 9.79 -5.41
C ASP A 21 4.89 9.69 -3.88
N SER A 22 5.93 10.10 -3.16
CA SER A 22 5.99 9.95 -1.70
C SER A 22 4.95 10.80 -0.96
N GLU A 23 4.65 12.01 -1.43
CA GLU A 23 3.67 12.88 -0.78
C GLU A 23 2.25 12.35 -0.98
N ARG A 24 1.91 11.96 -2.21
CA ARG A 24 0.61 11.35 -2.53
C ARG A 24 0.38 10.07 -1.74
N ARG A 25 1.41 9.22 -1.64
CA ARG A 25 1.37 8.00 -0.83
C ARG A 25 1.13 8.31 0.64
N SER A 26 1.86 9.28 1.20
CA SER A 26 1.70 9.66 2.61
C SER A 26 0.29 10.18 2.90
N ALA A 27 -0.27 10.97 1.98
CA ALA A 27 -1.65 11.43 2.08
C ALA A 27 -2.67 10.28 1.97
N ALA A 28 -2.43 9.30 1.10
CA ALA A 28 -3.27 8.10 0.99
C ALA A 28 -3.22 7.23 2.26
N ILE A 29 -2.04 7.07 2.86
CA ILE A 29 -1.86 6.37 4.14
C ILE A 29 -2.64 7.07 5.25
N ALA A 30 -2.54 8.40 5.36
CA ALA A 30 -3.28 9.16 6.37
C ALA A 30 -4.80 9.00 6.29
N ARG A 31 -5.34 8.80 5.08
CA ARG A 31 -6.77 8.56 4.84
C ARG A 31 -7.20 7.10 5.07
N THR A 32 -6.27 6.15 4.95
CA THR A 32 -6.56 4.72 4.90
C THR A 32 -6.29 4.03 6.24
N TYR A 33 -5.24 4.46 6.94
CA TYR A 33 -4.74 3.83 8.15
C TYR A 33 -4.90 4.73 9.36
N ALA A 34 -5.09 4.12 10.54
CA ALA A 34 -4.97 4.82 11.82
C ALA A 34 -3.55 5.38 12.03
N GLU A 35 -3.40 6.37 12.89
CA GLU A 35 -2.10 7.00 13.17
C GLU A 35 -1.10 6.02 13.78
N ASP A 36 -1.61 5.18 14.67
CA ASP A 36 -0.92 4.13 15.41
C ASP A 36 -0.94 2.77 14.69
N VAL A 37 -1.09 2.77 13.36
CA VAL A 37 -1.09 1.55 12.56
C VAL A 37 0.09 0.64 12.91
N VAL A 38 -0.21 -0.64 13.12
CA VAL A 38 0.79 -1.70 13.27
C VAL A 38 0.64 -2.64 12.08
N TRP A 39 1.62 -2.61 11.19
CA TRP A 39 1.67 -3.47 10.02
C TRP A 39 2.60 -4.64 10.27
N HIS A 40 2.07 -5.85 10.15
CA HIS A 40 2.79 -7.09 10.41
C HIS A 40 3.27 -7.71 9.11
N GLU A 41 4.56 -8.02 9.06
CA GLU A 41 5.17 -8.86 8.03
C GLU A 41 5.77 -10.09 8.70
N PRO A 42 6.12 -11.15 7.93
CA PRO A 42 6.64 -12.39 8.52
C PRO A 42 7.85 -12.18 9.43
N ASP A 43 8.76 -11.27 9.06
CA ASP A 43 10.04 -11.10 9.74
C ASP A 43 10.14 -9.83 10.59
N HIS A 44 9.18 -8.90 10.47
CA HIS A 44 9.22 -7.64 11.22
C HIS A 44 7.85 -6.97 11.37
N VAL A 45 7.80 -5.96 12.25
CA VAL A 45 6.61 -5.17 12.54
C VAL A 45 6.91 -3.70 12.30
N VAL A 46 6.09 -3.05 11.47
CA VAL A 46 6.18 -1.62 11.14
C VAL A 46 5.14 -0.86 11.97
N ARG A 47 5.55 0.22 12.63
CA ARG A 47 4.70 1.01 13.53
C ARG A 47 4.60 2.45 13.07
N GLY A 48 3.38 2.95 12.98
CA GLY A 48 3.07 4.31 12.58
C GLY A 48 3.04 4.50 11.06
N ARG A 49 2.34 5.56 10.65
CA ARG A 49 2.12 5.89 9.25
C ARG A 49 3.41 6.22 8.48
N GLU A 50 4.37 6.87 9.13
CA GLU A 50 5.65 7.24 8.53
C GLU A 50 6.46 5.99 8.15
N ALA A 51 6.67 5.08 9.11
CA ALA A 51 7.38 3.83 8.85
C ALA A 51 6.65 2.96 7.81
N LEU A 52 5.32 3.01 7.78
CA LEU A 52 4.53 2.33 6.73
C LEU A 52 4.76 2.95 5.34
N ALA A 53 4.91 4.27 5.24
CA ALA A 53 5.19 4.96 3.98
C ALA A 53 6.56 4.57 3.42
N GLU A 54 7.57 4.48 4.28
CA GLU A 54 8.91 4.00 3.92
C GLU A 54 8.87 2.53 3.48
N ARG A 55 8.15 1.68 4.22
CA ARG A 55 8.01 0.26 3.90
C ARG A 55 7.30 0.04 2.56
N ALA A 56 6.27 0.83 2.26
CA ALA A 56 5.56 0.78 0.98
C ALA A 56 6.47 1.21 -0.19
N ALA A 57 7.33 2.22 0.03
CA ALA A 57 8.33 2.63 -0.96
C ALA A 57 9.32 1.50 -1.27
N SER A 58 9.82 0.82 -0.24
CA SER A 58 10.83 -0.24 -0.40
C SER A 58 10.27 -1.49 -1.09
N SER A 59 9.01 -1.86 -0.84
CA SER A 59 8.35 -2.95 -1.60
C SER A 59 8.29 -2.69 -3.11
N SER A 60 8.25 -1.43 -3.53
CA SER A 60 8.12 -1.06 -4.96
C SER A 60 9.45 -1.01 -5.73
N THR A 61 10.59 -1.16 -5.02
CA THR A 61 11.95 -0.91 -5.54
C THR A 61 12.79 -2.20 -5.70
N ALA A 62 12.26 -3.38 -5.38
CA ALA A 62 13.00 -4.64 -5.53
C ALA A 62 13.11 -5.08 -7.01
N SER A 63 14.29 -4.88 -7.58
CA SER A 63 14.89 -5.35 -8.85
C SER A 63 14.29 -6.62 -9.51
N SER A 64 13.14 -6.48 -10.18
CA SER A 64 12.58 -7.42 -11.17
C SER A 64 11.60 -6.64 -12.07
N PRO A 65 11.39 -7.02 -13.36
CA PRO A 65 10.42 -6.33 -14.21
C PRO A 65 9.04 -6.36 -13.53
N ARG A 66 8.47 -5.17 -13.30
CA ARG A 66 7.40 -4.94 -12.32
C ARG A 66 6.12 -5.74 -12.63
N PRO A 67 5.62 -6.56 -11.69
CA PRO A 67 4.19 -6.86 -11.64
C PRO A 67 3.47 -5.62 -11.10
N VAL A 68 2.82 -4.88 -12.02
CA VAL A 68 1.86 -3.83 -11.64
C VAL A 68 0.62 -4.50 -11.05
N ASN A 69 0.13 -4.01 -9.92
CA ASN A 69 -1.15 -4.47 -9.41
C ASN A 69 -2.26 -3.97 -10.35
N ARG A 70 -2.77 -4.85 -11.22
CA ARG A 70 -3.94 -4.62 -12.07
C ARG A 70 -5.11 -5.46 -11.55
N PRO A 71 -5.87 -4.97 -10.56
CA PRO A 71 -7.00 -5.72 -10.01
C PRO A 71 -8.09 -5.82 -11.09
N GLY A 72 -8.26 -7.02 -11.67
CA GLY A 72 -9.22 -7.31 -12.74
C GLY A 72 -8.64 -8.06 -13.93
N GLU A 73 -7.32 -8.06 -14.11
CA GLU A 73 -6.66 -8.94 -15.08
C GLU A 73 -6.18 -10.20 -14.37
N CYS A 74 -6.94 -11.27 -14.48
CA CYS A 74 -6.47 -12.60 -14.12
C CYS A 74 -5.32 -12.94 -15.09
N VAL A 75 -4.09 -12.97 -14.60
CA VAL A 75 -3.00 -13.65 -15.31
C VAL A 75 -3.31 -15.14 -15.25
N GLY A 76 -3.93 -15.65 -16.31
CA GLY A 76 -4.09 -17.09 -16.56
C GLY A 76 -2.74 -17.75 -16.89
N PRO A 77 -2.69 -19.10 -16.88
CA PRO A 77 -1.46 -19.87 -17.04
C PRO A 77 -0.75 -19.61 -18.38
#